data_AF-A0A2P8H687-F1
#
_entry.id   AF-A0A2P8H687-F1
#
_cell.length_a   1.000
_cell.length_b   1.000
_cell.length_c   1.000
_cell.angle_alpha   90.00
_cell.angle_beta   90.00
_cell.angle_gamma   90.00
#
_symmetry.space_group_name_H-M   'P 1'
#
loop_
_entity.id
_entity.type
_entity.pdbx_description
1 polymer ?
#
loop_
_entity_poly.entity_id
_entity_poly.type
_entity_poly.pdbx_seq_one_letter_code
_entity_poly.pdbx_strand_id
1 'polypeptide(L)' 'MDWVKEGLNYWENPQCPREYLEKALVRLINETEGVELPKDHFNTLDEQDLRKEVGFYEYVSDK' A
#
# COMPACT_ATOMS: atom_id res chain seq x y z
N MET A 1 2.80 -15.65 9.52
CA MET A 1 2.50 -14.58 8.56
C MET A 1 2.56 -15.21 7.17
N ASP A 2 1.52 -15.95 6.79
CA ASP A 2 1.58 -16.85 5.62
C ASP A 2 1.40 -16.15 4.26
N TRP A 3 1.27 -14.82 4.26
CA TRP A 3 1.16 -14.01 3.05
C TRP A 3 2.47 -13.32 2.65
N VAL A 4 3.57 -13.44 3.41
CA VAL A 4 4.85 -12.90 2.93
C VAL A 4 5.47 -13.93 2.00
N LYS A 5 5.60 -13.61 0.71
CA LYS A 5 6.19 -14.48 -0.32
C LYS A 5 7.48 -13.87 -0.83
N GLU A 6 8.56 -14.66 -0.80
CA GLU A 6 9.85 -14.23 -1.35
C GLU A 6 9.73 -13.96 -2.87
N GLY A 7 10.36 -12.89 -3.34
CA GLY A 7 10.39 -12.52 -4.76
C GLY A 7 9.12 -11.89 -5.31
N LEU A 8 8.13 -11.58 -4.46
CA LEU A 8 6.94 -10.82 -4.82
C LEU A 8 6.81 -9.63 -3.89
N ASN A 9 6.50 -8.46 -4.45
CA ASN A 9 6.12 -7.34 -3.61
C ASN A 9 4.83 -7.66 -2.86
N TYR A 10 4.70 -7.15 -1.64
CA TYR A 10 3.53 -7.49 -0.83
C TYR A 10 2.22 -7.03 -1.46
N TRP A 11 2.21 -5.90 -2.20
CA TRP A 11 1.04 -5.41 -2.93
C TRP A 11 0.71 -6.22 -4.19
N GLU A 12 1.64 -7.03 -4.68
CA GLU A 12 1.40 -7.98 -5.77
C GLU A 12 0.86 -9.32 -5.27
N ASN A 13 1.01 -9.64 -3.98
CA ASN A 13 0.48 -10.88 -3.43
C ASN A 13 -1.05 -10.79 -3.21
N PRO A 14 -1.86 -11.63 -3.88
CA PRO A 14 -3.31 -11.68 -3.67
C PRO A 14 -3.72 -12.04 -2.24
N GLN A 15 -2.83 -12.68 -1.47
CA GLN A 15 -3.08 -13.04 -0.07
C GLN A 15 -2.75 -11.91 0.92
N CYS A 16 -2.17 -10.80 0.45
CA CYS A 16 -1.90 -9.65 1.31
C CYS A 16 -3.22 -9.05 1.82
N PRO A 17 -3.39 -8.88 3.15
CA PRO A 17 -4.59 -8.29 3.71
C PRO A 17 -4.78 -6.86 3.22
N ARG A 18 -6.00 -6.52 2.82
CA ARG A 18 -6.35 -5.16 2.38
C ARG A 18 -5.97 -4.08 3.39
N GLU A 19 -6.23 -4.32 4.68
CA GLU A 19 -5.88 -3.38 5.76
C GLU A 19 -4.37 -3.06 5.79
N TYR A 20 -3.52 -4.02 5.41
CA TYR A 20 -2.08 -3.81 5.32
C TYR A 20 -1.75 -2.86 4.16
N LEU A 21 -2.40 -3.03 3.00
CA LEU A 21 -2.24 -2.15 1.84
C LEU A 21 -2.70 -0.72 2.14
N GLU A 22 -3.85 -0.56 2.82
CA GLU A 22 -4.38 0.76 3.22
C GLU A 22 -3.41 1.50 4.15
N LYS A 23 -2.89 0.80 5.17
CA LYS A 23 -1.89 1.37 6.09
C LYS A 23 -0.59 1.70 5.40
N ALA A 24 -0.14 0.84 4.49
CA ALA A 24 1.06 1.07 3.70
C ALA A 24 0.89 2.33 2.82
N LEU A 25 -0.23 2.47 2.12
CA LEU A 25 -0.48 3.63 1.27
C LEU A 25 -0.49 4.94 2.06
N VAL A 26 -1.18 5.00 3.20
CA VAL A 26 -1.17 6.18 4.10
C VAL A 26 0.25 6.55 4.52
N ARG A 27 1.04 5.54 4.89
CA ARG A 27 2.42 5.74 5.31
C ARG A 27 3.29 6.25 4.17
N LEU A 28 3.18 5.63 2.99
CA LEU A 28 3.98 5.99 1.84
C LEU A 28 3.69 7.43 1.38
N ILE A 29 2.42 7.82 1.30
CA ILE A 29 2.01 9.20 0.98
C ILE A 29 2.58 10.19 2.00
N ASN A 30 2.57 9.83 3.29
CA ASN A 30 3.15 10.67 4.32
C ASN A 30 4.66 10.84 4.11
N GLU A 31 5.36 9.76 3.79
CA GLU A 31 6.81 9.76 3.57
C GLU A 31 7.19 10.51 2.28
N THR A 32 6.40 10.41 1.21
CA THR A 32 6.70 11.04 -0.09
C THR A 32 6.22 12.49 -0.19
N GLU A 33 5.05 12.80 0.36
CA GLU A 33 4.40 14.11 0.20
C GLU A 33 4.32 14.93 1.49
N GLY A 34 4.63 14.34 2.64
CA GLY A 34 4.48 15.01 3.95
C GLY A 34 3.02 15.20 4.39
N VAL A 35 2.08 14.44 3.79
CA VAL A 35 0.65 14.56 4.08
C VAL A 35 0.23 13.51 5.12
N GLU A 36 -0.41 13.94 6.20
CA GLU A 36 -1.02 13.04 7.20
C GLU A 36 -2.46 12.71 6.80
N LEU A 37 -2.69 11.46 6.41
CA LEU A 37 -4.03 10.95 6.08
C LEU A 37 -4.60 10.07 7.20
N PRO A 38 -5.92 10.09 7.44
CA PRO A 38 -6.58 9.12 8.31
C PRO A 38 -6.37 7.69 7.84
N LYS A 39 -6.32 6.73 8.78
CA LYS A 39 -6.08 5.30 8.46
C LYS A 39 -7.18 4.67 7.59
N ASP A 40 -8.38 5.22 7.65
CA ASP A 40 -9.57 4.80 6.93
C ASP A 40 -9.81 5.58 5.63
N HIS A 41 -8.90 6.48 5.25
CA HIS A 41 -9.04 7.35 4.08
C HIS A 41 -9.28 6.58 2.77
N PHE A 42 -8.72 5.37 2.63
CA PHE A 42 -8.81 4.54 1.43
C PHE A 42 -9.78 3.35 1.55
N ASN A 43 -10.66 3.34 2.56
CA ASN A 43 -11.59 2.22 2.78
C ASN A 43 -12.61 2.02 1.64
N THR A 44 -12.84 3.05 0.82
CA THR A 44 -13.75 3.02 -0.34
C THR A 44 -13.06 2.70 -1.67
N LEU A 45 -11.72 2.72 -1.72
CA LEU A 45 -10.96 2.44 -2.94
C LEU A 45 -11.08 0.96 -3.27
N ASP A 46 -11.28 0.56 -4.52
CA ASP A 46 -11.27 -0.87 -4.84
C ASP A 46 -9.87 -1.47 -4.63
N GLU A 47 -9.80 -2.78 -4.47
CA GLU A 47 -8.54 -3.44 -4.15
C GLU A 47 -7.51 -3.33 -5.29
N GLN A 48 -7.96 -3.30 -6.55
CA GLN A 48 -7.05 -3.22 -7.69
C GLN A 48 -6.38 -1.86 -7.74
N ASP A 49 -7.14 -0.78 -7.58
CA ASP A 49 -6.60 0.57 -7.56
C ASP A 49 -5.76 0.81 -6.30
N LEU A 50 -6.16 0.28 -5.13
CA LEU A 50 -5.34 0.31 -3.93
C LEU A 50 -3.95 -0.31 -4.14
N ARG A 51 -3.87 -1.46 -4.80
CA ARG A 51 -2.59 -2.12 -5.10
C ARG A 51 -1.75 -1.32 -6.10
N LYS A 52 -2.38 -0.67 -7.10
CA LYS A 52 -1.66 0.20 -8.05
C LYS A 52 -1.07 1.41 -7.35
N GLU A 53 -1.85 2.08 -6.50
CA GLU A 53 -1.40 3.24 -5.73
C GLU A 53 -0.22 2.86 -4.80
N VAL A 54 -0.34 1.76 -4.05
CA VAL A 54 0.78 1.27 -3.22
C VAL A 54 2.03 1.04 -4.05
N GLY A 55 1.92 0.34 -5.19
CA GLY A 55 3.06 0.09 -6.06
C GLY A 55 3.67 1.36 -6.66
N PHE A 56 2.86 2.37 -6.95
CA PHE A 56 3.34 3.68 -7.41
C PHE A 56 4.14 4.39 -6.31
N TYR A 57 3.57 4.51 -5.11
CA TYR A 57 4.25 5.23 -4.02
C TYR A 57 5.47 4.50 -3.48
N GLU A 58 5.50 3.16 -3.49
CA GLU A 58 6.71 2.37 -3.19
C GLU A 58 7.83 2.67 -4.20
N TYR A 59 7.49 2.77 -5.49
CA TYR A 59 8.47 3.14 -6.51
C TYR A 59 8.98 4.59 -6.36
N VAL A 60 8.11 5.49 -5.88
CA VAL A 60 8.48 6.90 -5.65
C VAL A 60 9.31 7.05 -4.37
N SER A 61 9.01 6.30 -3.31
CA SER A 61 9.73 6.37 -2.03
C SER A 61 11.10 5.72 -2.05
N ASP A 62 11.33 4.72 -2.92
CA ASP A 62 12.63 4.06 -3.11
C ASP A 62 13.64 4.89 -3.94
N LYS A 63 13.26 6.08 -4.41
CA LYS A 63 14.09 7.00 -5.19
C LYS A 63 14.58 8.20 -4.39
#